data_AF-A0A397TV80-F1
#
_entry.id   AF-A0A397TV80-F1
#
_cell.length_a   1.000
_cell.length_b   1.000
_cell.length_c   1.000
_cell.angle_alpha   90.00
_cell.angle_beta   90.00
_cell.angle_gamma   90.00
#
_symmetry.space_group_name_H-M   'P 1'
#
loop_
_entity.id
_entity.type
_entity.pdbx_description
1 polymer ?
#
loop_
_entity_poly.entity_id
_entity_poly.type
_entity_poly.pdbx_seq_one_letter_code
_entity_poly.pdbx_strand_id
1 'polypeptide(L)'
;MVFHENYSNLLTQLPPSLIKARWNRLTTRKKNPLSESEASSISPIIEAFLKHEVDKYQRKKKSQYNPTIEVETESHCIVIPVSKPEKSRFKEETKSRISDSSSNSLLYRPEGSLLRNNTNIVPLYSEEEVNTRIKEATDNLRQEFIKSTKETLKTIKQQKDIMQPN
;
A
#
# COMPACT_ATOMS: atom_id res chain seq x y z
N MET A 1 8.86 11.07 -24.40
CA MET A 1 8.47 10.18 -23.29
C MET A 1 8.41 8.74 -23.78
N VAL A 2 9.55 8.08 -23.91
CA VAL A 2 9.64 6.72 -24.47
C VAL A 2 10.50 5.89 -23.54
N PHE A 3 9.95 4.80 -23.01
CA PHE A 3 10.71 3.81 -22.25
C PHE A 3 11.60 2.99 -23.21
N HIS A 4 12.72 2.47 -22.71
CA HIS A 4 13.58 1.58 -23.48
C HIS A 4 12.81 0.36 -24.02
N GLU A 5 13.19 -0.11 -25.21
CA GLU A 5 12.59 -1.30 -25.85
C GLU A 5 12.72 -2.58 -25.01
N ASN A 6 13.71 -2.65 -24.12
CA ASN A 6 13.89 -3.76 -23.17
C ASN A 6 12.66 -3.96 -22.26
N TYR A 7 11.89 -2.90 -22.02
CA TYR A 7 10.70 -2.98 -21.20
C TYR A 7 9.43 -3.30 -21.99
N SER A 8 9.51 -3.48 -23.32
CA SER A 8 8.34 -3.66 -24.19
C SER A 8 7.41 -4.76 -23.68
N ASN A 9 7.95 -5.90 -23.22
CA ASN A 9 7.15 -6.98 -22.64
C ASN A 9 6.32 -6.49 -21.43
N LEU A 10 6.92 -5.74 -20.50
CA LEU A 10 6.21 -5.19 -19.34
C LEU A 10 5.17 -4.13 -19.75
N LEU A 11 5.51 -3.30 -20.74
CA LEU A 11 4.64 -2.22 -21.21
C LEU A 11 3.39 -2.77 -21.92
N THR A 12 3.50 -3.86 -22.70
CA THR A 12 2.35 -4.49 -23.36
C THR A 12 1.29 -5.02 -22.38
N GLN A 13 1.67 -5.28 -21.12
CA GLN A 13 0.76 -5.76 -20.08
C GLN A 13 0.00 -4.63 -19.38
N LEU A 14 0.35 -3.36 -19.66
CA LEU A 14 -0.26 -2.18 -19.05
C LEU A 14 -1.07 -1.38 -20.08
N PRO A 15 -2.21 -0.81 -19.68
CA PRO A 15 -2.93 0.13 -20.53
C PRO A 15 -2.12 1.42 -20.76
N PRO A 16 -2.23 2.08 -21.93
CA PRO A 16 -1.44 3.26 -22.29
C PRO A 16 -1.54 4.43 -21.31
N SER A 17 -2.71 4.62 -20.69
CA SER A 17 -2.93 5.66 -19.68
C SER A 17 -2.06 5.45 -18.42
N LEU A 18 -1.88 4.19 -18.00
CA LEU A 18 -1.03 3.86 -16.86
C LEU A 18 0.44 4.06 -17.22
N ILE A 19 0.88 3.66 -18.41
CA ILE A 19 2.26 3.88 -18.88
C ILE A 19 2.61 5.37 -18.80
N LYS A 20 1.75 6.25 -19.33
CA LYS A 20 1.94 7.70 -19.26
C LYS A 20 1.99 8.23 -17.83
N ALA A 21 1.09 7.76 -16.97
CA ALA A 21 1.07 8.16 -15.56
C ALA A 21 2.33 7.68 -14.80
N ARG A 22 2.87 6.51 -15.14
CA ARG A 22 4.09 5.96 -14.55
C ARG A 22 5.34 6.67 -15.02
N TRP A 23 5.40 7.03 -16.30
CA TRP A 23 6.45 7.90 -16.82
C TRP A 23 6.50 9.23 -16.05
N ASN A 24 5.37 9.93 -15.95
CA ASN A 24 5.29 11.18 -15.20
C ASN A 24 5.72 10.99 -13.74
N ARG A 25 5.32 9.90 -13.10
CA ARG A 25 5.73 9.62 -11.71
C ARG A 25 7.24 9.42 -11.55
N LEU A 26 7.93 8.89 -12.55
CA LEU A 26 9.39 8.71 -12.52
C LEU A 26 10.12 10.04 -12.75
N THR A 27 9.64 10.86 -13.68
CA THR A 27 10.31 12.11 -14.07
C THR A 27 9.92 13.32 -13.21
N THR A 28 8.75 13.29 -12.56
CA THR A 28 8.26 14.39 -11.70
C THR A 28 8.27 14.02 -10.22
N ARG A 29 9.04 13.01 -9.81
CA ARG A 29 9.07 12.55 -8.40
C ARG A 29 9.68 13.63 -7.50
N LYS A 30 9.05 13.92 -6.37
CA LYS A 30 9.51 14.93 -5.39
C LYS A 30 10.91 14.64 -4.81
N LYS A 31 11.29 13.37 -4.72
CA LYS A 31 12.63 12.92 -4.32
C LYS A 31 13.25 12.14 -5.47
N ASN A 32 14.38 12.61 -5.97
CA ASN A 32 15.15 12.03 -7.08
C ASN A 32 14.29 11.82 -8.35
N PRO A 33 13.82 12.92 -8.99
CA PRO A 33 13.25 12.82 -10.32
C PRO A 33 14.32 12.26 -11.25
N LEU A 34 13.98 11.21 -12.00
CA LEU A 34 14.86 10.74 -13.06
C LEU A 34 14.75 11.72 -14.23
N SER A 35 15.88 12.07 -14.82
CA SER A 35 15.88 12.76 -16.12
C SER A 35 15.23 11.87 -17.19
N GLU A 36 14.80 12.47 -18.29
CA GLU A 36 14.20 11.69 -19.39
C GLU A 36 15.17 10.65 -19.97
N SER A 37 16.46 10.97 -20.02
CA SER A 37 17.50 10.04 -20.50
C SER A 37 17.69 8.85 -19.55
N GLU A 38 17.69 9.10 -18.23
CA GLU A 38 17.75 8.03 -17.22
C GLU A 38 16.47 7.19 -17.21
N ALA A 39 15.30 7.82 -17.33
CA ALA A 39 14.02 7.11 -17.41
C ALA A 39 13.88 6.27 -18.70
N SER A 40 14.55 6.70 -19.77
CA SER A 40 14.63 5.98 -21.04
C SER A 40 15.73 4.91 -21.07
N SER A 41 16.63 4.87 -20.08
CA SER A 41 17.78 3.96 -20.10
C SER A 41 17.44 2.59 -19.51
N ILE A 42 18.30 1.61 -19.81
CA ILE A 42 18.24 0.30 -19.18
C ILE A 42 18.77 0.43 -17.74
N SER A 43 17.87 0.31 -16.78
CA SER A 43 18.15 0.44 -15.35
C SER A 43 17.33 -0.60 -14.57
N PRO A 44 17.97 -1.40 -13.72
CA PRO A 44 17.28 -2.42 -12.92
C PRO A 44 16.23 -1.80 -11.97
N ILE A 45 16.43 -0.54 -11.57
CA ILE A 45 15.48 0.20 -10.72
C ILE A 45 14.17 0.44 -11.47
N ILE A 46 14.26 0.82 -12.75
CA ILE A 46 13.09 1.06 -13.61
C ILE A 46 12.40 -0.26 -13.91
N GLU A 47 13.17 -1.32 -14.19
CA GLU A 47 12.61 -2.66 -14.43
C GLU A 47 11.81 -3.17 -13.22
N ALA A 48 12.39 -3.11 -12.02
CA ALA A 48 11.73 -3.54 -10.79
C ALA A 48 10.46 -2.71 -10.50
N PHE A 49 10.52 -1.40 -10.77
CA PHE A 49 9.36 -0.52 -10.67
C PHE A 49 8.24 -0.92 -11.64
N LEU A 50 8.57 -1.19 -12.91
CA LEU A 50 7.58 -1.60 -13.91
C LEU A 50 6.98 -2.97 -13.58
N LYS A 51 7.78 -3.94 -13.13
CA LYS A 51 7.28 -5.26 -12.66
C LYS A 51 6.26 -5.11 -11.54
N HIS A 52 6.58 -4.30 -10.52
CA HIS A 52 5.66 -4.04 -9.42
C HIS A 52 4.34 -3.42 -9.90
N GLU A 53 4.39 -2.53 -10.88
CA GLU A 53 3.21 -1.87 -11.42
C GLU A 53 2.34 -2.81 -12.28
N VAL A 54 2.96 -3.73 -13.03
CA VAL A 54 2.27 -4.83 -13.72
C VAL A 54 1.56 -5.73 -12.71
N ASP A 55 2.26 -6.19 -11.67
CA ASP A 55 1.67 -7.05 -10.63
C ASP A 55 0.49 -6.36 -9.94
N LYS A 56 0.66 -5.08 -9.60
CA LYS A 56 -0.38 -4.26 -8.99
C LYS A 56 -1.61 -4.14 -9.89
N TYR A 57 -1.41 -3.91 -11.19
CA TYR A 57 -2.49 -3.83 -12.16
C TYR A 57 -3.24 -5.16 -12.28
N GLN A 58 -2.51 -6.28 -12.38
CA GLN A 58 -3.10 -7.61 -12.47
C GLN A 58 -3.88 -7.98 -11.20
N ARG A 59 -3.34 -7.69 -10.01
CA ARG A 59 -4.04 -7.91 -8.73
C ARG A 59 -5.34 -7.12 -8.65
N LYS A 60 -5.32 -5.85 -9.07
CA LYS A 60 -6.52 -5.02 -9.13
C LYS A 60 -7.56 -5.57 -10.12
N LYS A 61 -7.09 -6.04 -11.29
CA LYS A 61 -7.96 -6.66 -12.30
C LYS A 61 -8.65 -7.92 -11.77
N LYS A 62 -7.91 -8.78 -11.05
CA LYS A 62 -8.46 -10.01 -10.42
C LYS A 62 -9.44 -9.70 -9.29
N SER A 63 -9.18 -8.70 -8.46
CA SER A 63 -10.08 -8.30 -7.36
C SER A 63 -11.38 -7.63 -7.84
N GLN A 64 -11.42 -7.07 -9.05
CA GLN A 64 -12.64 -6.48 -9.62
C GLN A 64 -13.63 -7.53 -10.15
N TYR A 65 -13.17 -8.76 -10.39
CA TYR A 65 -14.01 -9.91 -10.65
C TYR A 65 -14.11 -10.71 -9.34
N ASN A 66 -15.13 -10.43 -8.53
CA ASN A 66 -15.49 -11.35 -7.44
C ASN A 66 -15.76 -12.72 -8.09
N PRO A 67 -15.02 -13.79 -7.77
CA PRO A 67 -15.53 -15.12 -8.00
C PRO A 67 -16.71 -15.27 -7.05
N THR A 68 -17.90 -15.53 -7.58
CA THR A 68 -19.04 -16.00 -6.78
C THR A 68 -18.55 -17.19 -5.97
N ILE A 69 -18.35 -17.00 -4.67
CA ILE A 69 -18.11 -18.11 -3.77
C ILE A 69 -19.49 -18.74 -3.55
N GLU A 70 -19.76 -19.84 -4.25
CA GLU A 70 -20.83 -20.74 -3.87
C GLU A 70 -20.39 -21.42 -2.57
N VAL A 71 -20.75 -20.78 -1.45
CA VAL A 71 -20.73 -21.45 -0.15
C VAL A 71 -22.09 -22.12 -0.01
N GLU A 72 -22.16 -23.43 -0.24
CA GLU A 72 -23.21 -24.26 0.33
C GLU A 72 -23.05 -24.24 1.86
N THR A 73 -23.73 -23.31 2.51
CA THR A 73 -24.11 -23.48 3.91
C THR A 73 -25.56 -23.90 3.93
N GLU A 74 -25.78 -25.15 4.32
CA GLU A 74 -27.03 -25.66 4.85
C GLU A 74 -27.53 -24.72 5.96
N SER A 75 -28.39 -23.76 5.61
CA SER A 75 -29.47 -23.18 6.44
C SER A 75 -29.80 -21.76 5.95
N HIS A 76 -31.00 -21.66 5.36
CA HIS A 76 -31.76 -20.44 5.08
C HIS A 76 -31.19 -19.50 3.99
N CYS A 77 -31.67 -19.70 2.76
CA CYS A 77 -31.52 -18.76 1.65
C CYS A 77 -32.17 -17.41 1.98
N ILE A 78 -31.36 -16.38 2.23
CA ILE A 78 -31.83 -15.00 2.14
C ILE A 78 -31.58 -14.52 0.71
N VAL A 79 -32.64 -14.54 -0.11
CA VAL A 79 -32.63 -13.91 -1.43
C VAL A 79 -32.70 -12.40 -1.23
N ILE A 80 -31.58 -11.70 -1.37
CA ILE A 80 -31.57 -10.24 -1.55
C ILE A 80 -31.66 -9.98 -3.05
N PRO A 81 -32.79 -9.53 -3.60
CA PRO A 81 -32.84 -9.10 -4.99
C PRO A 81 -32.01 -7.81 -5.13
N VAL A 82 -30.87 -7.91 -5.80
CA VAL A 82 -30.08 -6.73 -6.21
C VAL A 82 -30.83 -6.05 -7.36
N SER A 83 -31.52 -4.97 -7.05
CA SER A 83 -32.08 -4.04 -8.03
C SER A 83 -30.96 -3.58 -8.99
N LYS A 84 -31.24 -3.70 -10.29
CA LYS A 84 -30.35 -3.31 -11.40
C LYS A 84 -29.84 -1.87 -11.21
N PRO A 85 -28.55 -1.56 -11.48
CA PRO A 85 -28.13 -0.17 -11.51
C PRO A 85 -28.73 0.53 -12.74
N GLU A 86 -29.57 1.52 -12.50
CA GLU A 86 -30.03 2.46 -13.52
C GLU A 86 -28.83 3.17 -14.15
N LYS A 87 -28.77 3.12 -15.49
CA LYS A 87 -27.83 3.89 -16.29
C LYS A 87 -28.26 5.36 -16.25
N SER A 88 -27.72 6.17 -15.34
CA SER A 88 -27.89 7.63 -15.44
C SER A 88 -26.77 8.24 -16.29
N ARG A 89 -27.21 8.59 -17.49
CA ARG A 89 -26.55 9.28 -18.60
C ARG A 89 -26.02 10.65 -18.16
N PHE A 90 -24.81 10.99 -18.61
CA PHE A 90 -24.20 12.32 -18.56
C PHE A 90 -25.20 13.46 -18.84
N LYS A 91 -25.17 14.50 -18.01
CA LYS A 91 -25.50 15.86 -18.42
C LYS A 91 -24.47 16.84 -17.83
N GLU A 92 -23.79 17.48 -18.77
CA GLU A 92 -22.93 18.64 -18.66
C GLU A 92 -23.77 19.86 -18.29
N GLU A 93 -23.35 20.65 -17.29
CA GLU A 93 -23.79 22.04 -17.16
C GLU A 93 -22.80 22.85 -16.31
N THR A 94 -22.18 23.81 -16.98
CA THR A 94 -21.36 24.88 -16.43
C THR A 94 -22.20 25.89 -15.64
N LYS A 95 -21.77 26.29 -14.43
CA LYS A 95 -21.84 27.69 -13.97
C LYS A 95 -21.08 27.90 -12.66
N SER A 96 -20.20 28.89 -12.68
CA SER A 96 -19.49 29.41 -11.52
C SER A 96 -20.43 30.19 -10.60
N ARG A 97 -20.12 30.18 -9.29
CA ARG A 97 -20.24 31.36 -8.43
C ARG A 97 -19.39 31.16 -7.18
N ILE A 98 -18.34 31.97 -7.12
CA ILE A 98 -17.46 32.16 -5.98
C ILE A 98 -18.21 33.07 -5.01
N SER A 99 -18.30 32.69 -3.74
CA SER A 99 -18.46 33.61 -2.61
C SER A 99 -17.81 33.01 -1.37
N ASP A 100 -16.60 33.52 -1.13
CA ASP A 100 -15.89 33.77 0.12
C ASP A 100 -16.58 33.37 1.43
N SER A 101 -15.94 32.44 2.14
CA SER A 101 -15.90 32.49 3.60
C SER A 101 -14.46 32.36 4.06
N SER A 102 -13.93 33.51 4.45
CA SER A 102 -12.67 33.73 5.13
C SER A 102 -12.64 32.98 6.46
N SER A 103 -11.62 32.14 6.65
CA SER A 103 -10.99 31.94 7.95
C SER A 103 -9.59 31.36 7.74
N ASN A 104 -8.60 32.26 7.74
CA ASN A 104 -7.21 31.90 7.98
C ASN A 104 -7.07 31.36 9.41
N SER A 105 -6.99 30.05 9.56
CA SER A 105 -6.31 29.43 10.70
C SER A 105 -4.95 28.94 10.20
N LEU A 106 -3.97 29.84 10.26
CA LEU A 106 -2.56 29.49 10.15
C LEU A 106 -2.15 28.75 11.42
N LEU A 107 -2.23 27.43 11.40
CA LEU A 107 -1.44 26.57 12.29
C LEU A 107 -0.79 25.46 11.47
N TYR A 108 0.51 25.67 11.24
CA TYR A 108 1.59 24.71 11.01
C TYR A 108 1.22 23.33 10.41
N ARG A 109 1.64 23.12 9.16
CA ARG A 109 1.52 21.87 8.41
C ARG A 109 2.79 21.03 8.55
N PRO A 110 2.72 19.77 9.03
CA PRO A 110 3.60 18.70 8.59
C PRO A 110 2.95 17.94 7.43
N GLU A 111 3.78 17.54 6.48
CA GLU A 111 3.37 16.90 5.23
C GLU A 111 2.71 15.53 5.41
N GLY A 112 1.58 15.29 4.72
CA GLY A 112 0.99 13.96 4.66
C GLY A 112 -0.47 13.91 4.18
N SER A 113 -0.80 14.52 3.03
CA SER A 113 -2.12 14.34 2.42
C SER A 113 -2.10 13.12 1.51
N LEU A 114 -2.50 11.98 2.06
CA LEU A 114 -3.04 10.86 1.30
C LEU A 114 -4.45 11.25 0.90
N LEU A 115 -4.78 11.14 -0.39
CA LEU A 115 -6.14 11.26 -0.93
C LEU A 115 -7.10 10.44 -0.06
N ARG A 116 -7.88 11.10 0.81
CA ARG A 116 -8.95 10.47 1.55
C ARG A 116 -10.09 10.27 0.56
N ASN A 117 -10.11 9.10 -0.06
CA ASN A 117 -11.34 8.59 -0.64
C ASN A 117 -12.33 8.46 0.52
N ASN A 118 -13.47 9.14 0.41
CA ASN A 118 -14.53 9.15 1.41
C ASN A 118 -15.25 7.80 1.45
N THR A 119 -14.56 6.77 1.91
CA THR A 119 -15.16 5.53 2.38
C THR A 119 -15.16 5.63 3.90
N ASN A 120 -16.35 5.71 4.51
CA ASN A 120 -16.50 5.57 5.95
C ASN A 120 -16.19 4.11 6.31
N ILE A 121 -14.89 3.77 6.31
CA ILE A 121 -14.39 2.53 6.89
C ILE A 121 -14.51 2.75 8.39
N VAL A 122 -15.50 2.10 9.00
CA VAL A 122 -15.57 1.97 10.46
C VAL A 122 -14.30 1.22 10.88
N PRO A 123 -13.41 1.82 11.68
CA PRO A 123 -12.24 1.12 12.18
C PRO A 123 -12.69 -0.09 13.00
N LEU A 124 -12.21 -1.29 12.66
CA LEU A 124 -12.54 -2.54 13.37
C LEU A 124 -11.98 -2.57 14.80
N TYR A 125 -11.08 -1.65 15.14
CA TYR A 125 -10.43 -1.50 16.44
C TYR A 125 -10.22 -0.02 16.75
N SER A 126 -10.29 0.36 18.03
CA SER A 126 -9.99 1.73 18.44
C SER A 126 -8.48 2.01 18.36
N GLU A 127 -8.11 3.28 18.27
CA GLU A 127 -6.70 3.69 18.23
C GLU A 127 -5.97 3.28 19.53
N GLU A 128 -6.66 3.38 20.66
CA GLU A 128 -6.15 2.97 21.97
C GLU A 128 -5.87 1.46 22.02
N GLU A 129 -6.74 0.64 21.42
CA GLU A 129 -6.59 -0.81 21.36
C GLU A 129 -5.38 -1.20 20.52
N VAL A 130 -5.20 -0.57 19.35
CA VAL A 130 -4.03 -0.78 18.50
C VAL A 130 -2.74 -0.40 19.22
N ASN A 131 -2.72 0.76 19.88
CA ASN A 131 -1.56 1.23 20.63
C ASN A 131 -1.21 0.30 21.80
N THR A 132 -2.22 -0.22 22.49
CA THR A 132 -2.02 -1.19 23.58
C THR A 132 -1.39 -2.49 23.07
N ARG A 133 -1.91 -3.04 21.97
CA ARG A 133 -1.38 -4.27 21.36
C ARG A 133 0.06 -4.08 20.85
N ILE A 134 0.37 -2.94 20.25
CA ILE A 134 1.73 -2.61 19.80
C ILE A 134 2.69 -2.55 20.99
N LYS A 135 2.28 -1.88 22.08
CA LYS A 135 3.09 -1.79 23.29
C LYS A 135 3.34 -3.17 23.90
N GLU A 136 2.30 -3.98 24.05
CA GLU A 136 2.39 -5.34 24.58
C GLU A 136 3.32 -6.22 23.75
N ALA A 137 3.14 -6.25 22.42
CA ALA A 137 4.00 -7.01 21.52
C ALA A 137 5.47 -6.57 21.61
N THR A 138 5.71 -5.26 21.76
CA THR A 138 7.05 -4.70 21.91
C THR A 138 7.69 -5.11 23.25
N ASP A 139 6.92 -5.07 24.33
CA ASP A 139 7.39 -5.47 25.66
C ASP A 139 7.69 -6.98 25.71
N ASN A 140 6.82 -7.81 25.14
CA ASN A 140 7.03 -9.26 25.05
C ASN A 140 8.30 -9.61 24.28
N LEU A 141 8.51 -8.98 23.12
CA LEU A 141 9.73 -9.18 22.32
C LEU A 141 11.00 -8.82 23.10
N ARG A 142 10.98 -7.71 23.84
CA ARG A 142 12.11 -7.29 24.69
C ARG A 142 12.40 -8.32 25.77
N GLN A 143 11.37 -8.84 26.43
CA GLN A 143 11.55 -9.83 27.50
C GLN A 143 12.12 -11.15 26.95
N GLU A 144 11.61 -11.65 25.83
CA GLU A 144 12.13 -12.85 25.17
C GLU A 144 13.61 -12.70 24.80
N PHE A 145 14.00 -11.55 24.25
CA PHE A 145 15.40 -11.28 23.91
C PHE A 145 16.31 -11.26 25.15
N ILE A 146 15.90 -10.58 26.22
CA ILE A 146 16.65 -10.52 27.48
C ILE A 146 16.80 -11.91 28.09
N LYS A 147 15.71 -12.68 28.14
CA LYS A 147 15.68 -14.04 28.67
C LYS A 147 16.61 -14.97 27.88
N SER A 148 16.49 -14.97 26.55
CA SER A 148 17.33 -15.76 25.65
C SER A 148 18.82 -15.43 25.82
N THR A 149 19.15 -14.13 25.92
CA THR A 149 20.53 -13.67 26.13
C THR A 149 21.09 -14.18 27.46
N LYS A 150 20.31 -14.11 28.55
CA LYS A 150 20.74 -14.58 29.88
C LYS A 150 21.01 -16.09 29.89
N GLU A 151 20.14 -16.90 29.30
CA GLU A 151 20.33 -18.35 29.22
C GLU A 151 21.55 -18.72 28.37
N THR A 152 21.75 -18.02 27.26
CA THR A 152 22.92 -18.23 26.40
C THR A 152 24.22 -17.92 27.16
N LEU A 153 24.28 -16.79 27.87
CA LEU A 153 25.44 -16.41 28.67
C LEU A 153 25.74 -17.41 29.80
N LYS A 154 24.69 -17.91 30.47
CA LYS A 154 24.81 -18.94 31.51
C LYS A 154 25.42 -20.22 30.94
N THR A 155 24.96 -20.65 29.77
CA THR A 155 25.46 -21.85 29.09
C THR A 155 26.92 -21.70 28.66
N ILE A 156 27.28 -20.55 28.09
CA ILE A 156 28.68 -20.26 27.70
C ILE A 156 29.60 -20.28 28.92
N LYS A 157 29.17 -19.70 30.04
CA LYS A 157 29.94 -19.71 31.29
C LYS A 157 30.16 -21.13 31.80
N GLN A 158 29.10 -21.94 31.84
CA GLN A 158 29.18 -23.33 32.27
C GLN A 158 30.12 -24.16 31.37
N GLN A 159 30.04 -23.99 30.05
CA GLN A 159 30.94 -24.67 29.11
C GLN A 159 32.41 -24.26 29.32
N LYS A 160 32.65 -22.98 29.56
CA LYS A 160 34.00 -22.47 29.86
C LYS A 160 34.57 -23.10 31.13
N ASP A 161 33.78 -23.17 32.20
CA ASP A 161 34.22 -23.74 33.49
C ASP A 161 34.52 -25.25 33.38
N ILE A 162 33.86 -25.98 32.48
CA ILE A 162 34.11 -27.41 32.22
C ILE A 162 35.39 -27.63 31.39
N MET A 163 35.72 -26.72 30.47
CA MET A 163 36.85 -26.87 29.54
C MET A 163 38.20 -26.40 30.12
N GLN A 164 38.20 -25.64 31.21
CA GLN A 164 39.41 -25.29 31.96
C GLN A 164 39.21 -25.61 33.45
N PRO A 165 39.19 -26.89 33.83
CA PRO A 165 39.24 -27.24 35.24
C PRO A 165 40.60 -26.80 35.79
N ASN A 166 40.58 -25.96 36.83
CA ASN A 166 41.77 -25.66 37.65
C ASN A 166 42.36 -26.93 38.24
#